data_AF-C0DYR2-F1
#
_entry.id   AF-C0DYR2-F1
#
_cell.length_a   1.000
_cell.length_b   1.000
_cell.length_c   1.000
_cell.angle_alpha   90.00
_cell.angle_beta   90.00
_cell.angle_gamma   90.00
#
_symmetry.space_group_name_H-M   'P 1'
#
loop_
_entity.id
_entity.type
_entity.pdbx_description
1 polymer ?
#
loop_
_entity_poly.entity_id
_entity_poly.type
_entity_poly.pdbx_seq_one_letter_code
_entity_poly.pdbx_strand_id
1 'polypeptide(L)'
;MQIAVNTRFSRWFAEQIGEDADISFASNDFAAVKQAVCEQIGIGILPDFAVFPADRLHPVSLNPDAQLPEFAAELFLVMHEDVRRSPSVRAVADYFAEVLEHMSAQ
;
A
#
# COMPACT_ATOMS: atom_id res chain seq x y z
N MET A 1 -22.09 -4.53 7.88
CA MET A 1 -21.30 -5.51 8.66
C MET A 1 -20.03 -5.78 7.86
N GLN A 2 -18.95 -5.08 8.17
CA GLN A 2 -17.66 -5.26 7.50
C GLN A 2 -17.01 -6.45 8.18
N ILE A 3 -16.89 -7.58 7.47
CA ILE A 3 -16.13 -8.72 7.99
C ILE A 3 -14.67 -8.32 7.90
N ALA A 4 -14.10 -7.86 9.01
CA ALA A 4 -12.67 -7.60 9.12
C ALA A 4 -11.95 -8.95 9.02
N VAL A 5 -11.49 -9.31 7.82
CA VAL A 5 -10.55 -10.41 7.66
C VAL A 5 -9.30 -10.02 8.46
N ASN A 6 -8.93 -10.84 9.45
CA ASN A 6 -7.72 -10.64 10.25
C ASN A 6 -6.51 -10.94 9.36
N THR A 7 -6.13 -9.95 8.56
CA THR A 7 -4.94 -10.01 7.71
C THR A 7 -3.70 -9.63 8.51
N ARG A 8 -2.52 -10.05 8.04
CA ARG A 8 -1.23 -9.63 8.61
C ARG A 8 -1.14 -8.10 8.70
N PHE A 9 -1.65 -7.41 7.69
CA PHE A 9 -1.71 -5.94 7.66
C PHE A 9 -2.61 -5.37 8.75
N SER A 10 -3.83 -5.89 8.91
CA SER A 10 -4.78 -5.39 9.93
C SER A 10 -4.21 -5.47 11.35
N ARG A 11 -3.49 -6.56 11.67
CA ARG A 11 -2.82 -6.71 12.96
C ARG A 11 -1.67 -5.73 13.14
N TRP A 12 -0.78 -5.69 12.15
CA TRP A 12 0.35 -4.76 12.16
C TRP A 12 -0.12 -3.30 12.30
N PHE A 13 -1.22 -2.92 11.62
CA PHE A 13 -1.77 -1.57 11.70
C PHE A 13 -2.30 -1.25 13.10
N ALA A 14 -3.05 -2.17 13.72
CA ALA A 14 -3.53 -2.01 15.09
C ALA A 14 -2.40 -1.83 16.11
N GLU A 15 -1.27 -2.53 15.92
CA GLU A 15 -0.06 -2.33 16.74
C GLU A 15 0.54 -0.93 16.60
N GLN A 16 0.34 -0.24 15.46
CA GLN A 16 0.86 1.12 15.25
C GLN A 16 -0.01 2.19 15.91
N ILE A 17 -1.33 2.10 15.75
CA ILE A 17 -2.26 3.14 16.22
C ILE A 17 -2.74 2.92 17.67
N GLY A 18 -2.55 1.71 18.21
CA GLY A 18 -3.03 1.30 19.52
C GLY A 18 -4.43 0.67 19.47
N GLU A 19 -4.71 -0.22 20.42
CA GLU A 19 -5.98 -1.00 20.47
C GLU A 19 -7.22 -0.12 20.69
N ASP A 20 -7.06 1.06 21.32
CA ASP A 20 -8.13 2.00 21.62
C ASP A 20 -8.34 3.07 20.54
N ALA A 21 -7.65 2.96 19.39
CA ALA A 21 -7.75 3.95 18.32
C ALA A 21 -9.16 3.97 17.72
N ASP A 22 -9.77 5.16 17.65
CA ASP A 22 -11.06 5.35 17.01
C ASP A 22 -10.89 5.49 15.49
N ILE A 23 -11.44 4.52 14.74
CA ILE A 23 -11.37 4.48 13.28
C ILE A 23 -12.54 5.30 12.71
N SER A 24 -12.28 6.56 12.36
CA SER A 24 -13.30 7.45 11.79
C SER A 24 -13.70 7.08 10.35
N PHE A 25 -12.82 6.42 9.59
CA PHE A 25 -13.08 6.00 8.21
C PHE A 25 -12.32 4.72 7.85
N ALA A 26 -12.98 3.79 7.16
CA ALA A 26 -12.37 2.56 6.64
C ALA A 26 -12.90 2.24 5.24
N SER A 27 -12.01 1.81 4.34
CA SER A 27 -12.34 1.40 2.98
C SER A 27 -11.46 0.25 2.54
N ASN A 28 -11.91 -0.52 1.54
CA ASN A 28 -11.14 -1.58 0.88
C ASN A 28 -10.36 -1.06 -0.35
N ASP A 29 -10.44 0.24 -0.63
CA ASP A 29 -9.77 0.90 -1.75
C ASP A 29 -8.83 2.00 -1.24
N PHE A 30 -7.54 1.92 -1.62
CA PHE A 30 -6.54 2.93 -1.28
C PHE A 30 -6.84 4.30 -1.87
N ALA A 31 -7.52 4.40 -3.02
CA ALA A 31 -7.90 5.68 -3.59
C ALA A 31 -8.88 6.42 -2.66
N ALA A 32 -9.85 5.71 -2.07
CA ALA A 32 -10.79 6.28 -1.12
C ALA A 32 -10.10 6.70 0.19
N VAL A 33 -9.18 5.87 0.72
CA VAL A 33 -8.38 6.23 1.91
C VAL A 33 -7.52 7.46 1.62
N LYS A 34 -6.87 7.51 0.46
CA LYS A 34 -6.03 8.64 0.05
C LYS A 34 -6.83 9.94 -0.02
N GLN A 35 -8.00 9.92 -0.64
CA GLN A 35 -8.89 11.09 -0.69
C GLN A 35 -9.27 11.55 0.72
N ALA A 36 -9.64 10.63 1.62
CA ALA A 36 -9.96 10.98 3.00
C ALA A 36 -8.81 11.66 3.74
N VAL A 37 -7.57 11.20 3.53
CA VAL A 37 -6.37 11.82 4.12
C VAL A 37 -6.08 13.18 3.50
N CYS A 38 -6.16 13.30 2.16
CA CYS A 38 -5.98 14.58 1.46
C CYS A 38 -7.00 15.65 1.88
N GLU A 39 -8.24 15.24 2.14
CA GLU A 39 -9.34 16.10 2.63
C GLU A 39 -9.29 16.31 4.16
N GLN A 40 -8.20 15.90 4.82
CA GLN A 40 -7.94 16.16 6.24
C GLN A 40 -8.99 15.55 7.19
N ILE A 41 -9.62 14.43 6.80
CA ILE A 41 -10.53 13.68 7.68
C ILE A 41 -9.75 13.09 8.88
N GLY A 42 -8.46 12.79 8.71
CA GLY A 42 -7.58 12.30 9.76
C GLY A 42 -6.20 11.90 9.22
N ILE A 43 -5.48 11.12 10.01
CA ILE A 43 -4.25 10.43 9.59
C ILE A 43 -4.61 9.05 9.03
N GLY A 44 -3.86 8.56 8.05
CA GLY A 44 -4.09 7.26 7.43
C GLY A 44 -2.82 6.62 6.92
N ILE A 45 -2.89 5.30 6.67
CA ILE A 45 -1.80 4.53 6.06
C ILE A 45 -2.06 4.37 4.58
N LEU A 46 -1.06 4.68 3.77
CA LEU A 46 -1.05 4.51 2.33
C LEU A 46 0.21 3.75 1.92
N PRO A 47 0.14 2.90 0.88
CA PRO A 47 1.35 2.42 0.22
C PRO A 47 2.17 3.59 -0.31
N ASP A 48 3.48 3.47 -0.25
CA ASP A 48 4.44 4.49 -0.73
C ASP A 48 4.20 4.87 -2.20
N PHE A 49 3.95 3.89 -3.06
CA PHE A 49 3.68 4.07 -4.49
C PHE A 49 2.34 4.75 -4.78
N ALA A 50 1.45 4.90 -3.78
CA ALA A 50 0.17 5.57 -3.94
C ALA A 50 0.25 7.07 -3.60
N VAL A 51 1.37 7.56 -3.07
CA VAL A 51 1.57 8.95 -2.66
C VAL A 51 2.53 9.65 -3.63
N PHE A 52 2.09 10.78 -4.17
CA PHE A 52 2.83 11.63 -5.10
C PHE A 52 3.06 13.01 -4.51
N PRO A 53 4.09 13.76 -4.97
CA PRO A 53 4.36 15.11 -4.48
C PRO A 53 3.16 16.08 -4.57
N ALA A 54 2.28 15.89 -5.56
CA ALA A 54 1.08 16.71 -5.74
C ALA A 54 0.04 16.54 -4.62
N ASP A 55 0.08 15.43 -3.88
CA ASP A 55 -0.86 15.16 -2.79
C ASP A 55 -0.55 15.99 -1.54
N ARG A 56 0.67 16.55 -1.44
CA ARG A 56 1.14 17.37 -0.30
C ARG A 56 1.00 16.67 1.06
N LEU A 57 1.03 15.35 1.06
CA LEU A 57 1.06 14.52 2.26
C LEU A 57 2.50 14.39 2.77
N HIS A 58 2.65 14.26 4.08
CA HIS A 58 3.93 14.00 4.73
C HIS A 58 3.80 12.77 5.65
N PRO A 59 4.82 11.90 5.71
CA PRO A 59 4.84 10.82 6.69
C PRO A 59 4.75 11.38 8.11
N VAL A 60 3.94 10.73 8.95
CA VAL A 60 3.79 11.08 10.36
C VAL A 60 4.28 9.91 11.20
N SER A 61 5.18 10.18 12.15
CA SER A 61 5.50 9.22 13.19
C SER A 61 4.68 9.52 14.44
N LEU A 62 4.05 8.50 15.01
CA LEU A 62 3.35 8.60 16.29
C LEU A 62 4.33 8.65 17.47
N ASN A 63 5.59 8.24 17.26
CA ASN A 63 6.67 8.37 18.22
C ASN A 63 7.87 9.10 17.56
N PRO A 64 8.23 10.31 18.03
CA PRO A 64 9.29 11.13 17.41
C PRO A 64 10.65 10.45 17.31
N ASP A 65 10.96 9.54 18.23
CA ASP A 65 12.24 8.84 18.31
C ASP A 65 12.23 7.46 17.62
N ALA A 66 11.06 7.01 17.15
CA ALA A 66 10.92 5.72 16.47
C ALA A 66 11.11 5.86 14.96
N GLN A 67 11.66 4.80 14.36
CA GLN A 67 11.64 4.66 12.90
C GLN A 67 10.18 4.63 12.41
N LEU A 68 9.93 5.26 11.26
CA LEU A 68 8.63 5.21 10.62
C LEU A 68 8.19 3.76 10.43
N PRO A 69 6.97 3.40 10.82
CA PRO A 69 6.51 2.03 10.70
C PRO A 69 6.33 1.67 9.23
N GLU A 70 6.99 0.60 8.81
CA GLU A 70 6.94 0.09 7.44
C GLU A 70 6.30 -1.31 7.41
N PHE A 71 5.43 -1.53 6.44
CA PHE A 71 4.85 -2.84 6.17
C PHE A 71 5.29 -3.31 4.79
N ALA A 72 6.21 -4.28 4.77
CA ALA A 72 6.65 -4.91 3.54
C ALA A 72 5.52 -5.78 2.96
N ALA A 73 4.90 -5.28 1.88
CA ALA A 73 3.91 -6.00 1.08
C ALA A 73 4.56 -6.53 -0.20
N GLU A 74 4.48 -7.85 -0.42
CA GLU A 74 4.98 -8.48 -1.64
C GLU A 74 3.98 -8.28 -2.79
N LEU A 75 4.47 -7.78 -3.92
CA LEU A 75 3.69 -7.65 -5.15
C LEU A 75 4.04 -8.80 -6.10
N PHE A 76 3.02 -9.48 -6.61
CA PHE A 76 3.19 -10.64 -7.49
C PHE A 76 2.61 -10.38 -8.87
N LEU A 77 3.40 -10.63 -9.91
CA LEU A 77 2.92 -10.72 -11.28
C LEU A 77 2.44 -12.15 -11.54
N VAL A 78 1.14 -12.37 -11.51
CA VAL A 78 0.54 -13.69 -11.75
C VAL A 78 0.04 -13.80 -13.19
N MET A 79 0.44 -14.88 -13.86
CA MET A 79 -0.01 -15.20 -15.21
C MET A 79 -0.65 -16.58 -15.23
N HIS A 80 -1.76 -16.72 -15.94
CA HIS A 80 -2.34 -18.05 -16.19
C HIS A 80 -1.38 -18.90 -17.03
N GLU A 81 -1.31 -20.21 -16.75
CA GLU A 81 -0.34 -21.10 -17.41
C GLU A 81 -0.48 -21.08 -18.94
N ASP A 82 -1.71 -21.02 -19.44
CA ASP A 82 -1.97 -21.02 -20.89
C ASP A 82 -1.52 -19.74 -21.59
N VAL A 83 -1.57 -18.60 -20.90
CA VAL A 83 -1.27 -17.29 -21.52
C VAL A 83 0.19 -16.90 -21.36
N ARG A 84 0.94 -17.49 -20.41
CA ARG A 84 2.35 -17.13 -20.14
C ARG A 84 3.29 -17.36 -21.33
N ARG A 85 2.87 -18.21 -22.29
CA ARG A 85 3.63 -18.51 -23.53
C ARG A 85 3.24 -17.63 -24.71
N SER A 86 2.19 -16.82 -24.59
CA SER A 86 1.81 -15.87 -25.64
C SER A 86 2.93 -14.83 -25.81
N PRO A 87 3.41 -14.57 -27.04
CA PRO A 87 4.46 -13.58 -27.29
C PRO A 87 4.13 -12.19 -26.73
N SER A 88 2.88 -11.74 -26.87
CA SER A 88 2.45 -10.43 -26.37
C SER A 88 2.43 -10.34 -24.84
N VAL A 89 1.97 -11.41 -24.17
CA VAL A 89 1.95 -11.46 -22.70
C VAL A 89 3.38 -11.49 -22.17
N ARG A 90 4.26 -12.28 -22.81
CA ARG A 90 5.66 -12.39 -22.42
C ARG A 90 6.39 -11.05 -22.58
N ALA A 91 6.17 -10.35 -23.68
CA ALA A 91 6.76 -9.02 -23.89
C ALA A 91 6.39 -8.02 -22.79
N VAL A 92 5.13 -8.00 -22.35
CA VAL A 92 4.68 -7.13 -21.25
C VAL A 92 5.28 -7.57 -19.91
N ALA A 93 5.34 -8.87 -19.64
CA ALA A 93 5.94 -9.39 -18.41
C ALA A 93 7.44 -9.08 -18.31
N ASP A 94 8.18 -9.25 -19.41
CA ASP A 94 9.60 -8.93 -19.48
C ASP A 94 9.82 -7.42 -19.30
N TYR A 95 8.96 -6.57 -19.88
CA TYR A 95 8.98 -5.12 -19.66
C TYR A 95 8.74 -4.74 -18.18
N PHE A 96 7.77 -5.37 -17.51
CA PHE A 96 7.55 -5.12 -16.08
C PHE A 96 8.74 -5.56 -15.23
N ALA A 97 9.36 -6.70 -15.53
CA ALA A 97 10.56 -7.14 -14.83
C ALA A 97 11.69 -6.12 -14.96
N GLU A 98 11.94 -5.63 -16.18
CA GLU A 98 12.95 -4.61 -16.45
C GLU A 98 12.67 -3.34 -15.65
N VAL A 99 11.47 -2.75 -15.74
CA VAL A 99 11.16 -1.48 -15.07
C VAL A 99 11.24 -1.60 -13.55
N LEU A 100 10.74 -2.70 -12.97
CA LEU A 100 10.72 -2.88 -11.51
C LEU A 100 12.10 -3.19 -10.91
N GLU A 101 12.98 -3.86 -11.65
CA GLU A 101 14.38 -4.06 -11.23
C GLU A 101 15.12 -2.72 -11.11
N HIS A 102 14.93 -1.81 -12.07
CA HIS A 102 15.56 -0.47 -12.05
C HIS A 102 15.02 0.43 -10.93
N MET A 103 13.79 0.22 -10.48
CA MET A 103 13.19 0.94 -9.36
C MET A 103 13.69 0.44 -8.00
N SER A 104 14.13 -0.82 -7.91
CA SER A 104 14.64 -1.40 -6.65
C SER A 104 16.12 -1.09 -6.37
N ALA A 105 16.83 -0.53 -7.35
CA ALA A 105 18.27 -0.22 -7.27
C ALA A 105 18.57 1.26 -6.96
N GLN A 106 17.54 2.07 -6.68
CA GLN A 106 17.61 3.49 -6.32
C GLN A 106 17.15 3.69 -4.89
#